data_AF-A0A7J4EWP4-F1
#
_entry.id   AF-A0A7J4EWP4-F1
#
_cell.length_a   1.000
_cell.length_b   1.000
_cell.length_c   1.000
_cell.angle_alpha   90.00
_cell.angle_beta   90.00
_cell.angle_gamma   90.00
#
_symmetry.space_group_name_H-M   'P 1'
#
loop_
_entity.id
_entity.type
_entity.pdbx_description
1 polymer ?
#
loop_
_entity_poly.entity_id
_entity_poly.type
_entity_poly.pdbx_seq_one_letter_code
_entity_poly.pdbx_strand_id
1 'polypeptide(L)'
;MKVAHFIWDFSLYNSGRPQRFVSQLGHWLAKMGHNVTVFTSKGGNSQGKGVFETHCMESIDFSDILPLFVCSELQNWGNGLRFFAHILSYNILAASKLVKMNRERNYDVVHLHDWPSVLSAACLKKELDSPFVFQIHSTEKGRSHGLGSKTIEALEYKGMDMADIVVTVSNAMRAELQSLGVNGDKLRVIYNGVDAGKFRPERVSPDLVKKLKEHYDISGETILFTGRLAQVKGVHNLVMAMPEVLKEFPEAKLIILGTGELDAQINFIIEHLGLKDSVILKNEIVDEEERIIHYGI
;
A
#
# COMPACT_ATOMS: atom_id res chain seq x y z
N MET A 1 16.73 14.64 13.27
CA MET A 1 15.93 15.26 12.19
C MET A 1 14.46 15.25 12.57
N LYS A 2 13.68 16.21 12.04
CA LYS A 2 12.23 16.36 12.13
C LYS A 2 11.62 16.03 10.77
N VAL A 3 10.82 14.97 10.71
CA VAL A 3 10.26 14.44 9.46
C VAL A 3 8.75 14.55 9.49
N ALA A 4 8.16 15.16 8.45
CA ALA A 4 6.72 15.22 8.27
C ALA A 4 6.27 14.23 7.19
N HIS A 5 5.49 13.22 7.55
CA HIS A 5 4.89 12.28 6.61
C HIS A 5 3.46 12.70 6.23
N PHE A 6 3.13 12.64 4.95
CA PHE A 6 1.77 12.82 4.43
C PHE A 6 1.27 11.52 3.82
N ILE A 7 0.20 10.98 4.39
CA ILE A 7 -0.47 9.78 3.92
C ILE A 7 -1.99 9.92 4.11
N TRP A 8 -2.77 9.72 3.05
CA TRP A 8 -4.21 9.95 3.08
C TRP A 8 -4.96 9.06 4.10
N ASP A 9 -4.73 7.75 4.04
CA ASP A 9 -5.36 6.78 4.92
C ASP A 9 -4.29 6.15 5.79
N PHE A 10 -4.41 6.24 7.11
CA PHE A 10 -3.50 5.62 8.07
C PHE A 10 -4.20 4.54 8.91
N SER A 11 -5.36 4.04 8.48
CA SER A 11 -6.10 2.98 9.17
C SER A 11 -5.48 1.60 8.89
N LEU A 12 -5.26 0.80 9.94
CA LEU A 12 -4.78 -0.58 9.82
C LEU A 12 -5.91 -1.59 9.55
N TYR A 13 -7.17 -1.21 9.78
CA TYR A 13 -8.32 -2.11 9.63
C TYR A 13 -8.61 -2.50 8.17
N ASN A 14 -8.18 -1.69 7.18
CA ASN A 14 -8.29 -1.99 5.75
C ASN A 14 -6.91 -2.24 5.09
N SER A 15 -5.94 -2.73 5.88
CA SER A 15 -4.50 -2.59 5.62
C SER A 15 -4.04 -2.87 4.17
N GLY A 16 -3.85 -1.79 3.41
CA GLY A 16 -2.97 -1.78 2.25
C GLY A 16 -1.49 -1.76 2.68
N ARG A 17 -0.62 -1.96 1.69
CA ARG A 17 0.85 -1.93 1.89
C ARG A 17 1.40 -0.56 2.34
N PRO A 18 0.91 0.59 1.83
CA PRO A 18 1.46 1.90 2.21
C PRO A 18 1.25 2.27 3.69
N GLN A 19 0.10 1.92 4.28
CA GLN A 19 -0.23 2.27 5.67
C GLN A 19 0.68 1.57 6.67
N ARG A 20 0.85 0.25 6.51
CA ARG A 20 1.77 -0.55 7.32
C ARG A 20 3.21 -0.05 7.15
N PHE A 21 3.58 0.30 5.91
CA PHE A 21 4.90 0.84 5.61
C PHE A 21 5.18 2.15 6.36
N VAL A 22 4.32 3.17 6.25
CA VAL A 22 4.54 4.46 6.93
C VAL A 22 4.54 4.31 8.44
N SER A 23 3.67 3.45 8.98
CA SER A 23 3.66 3.14 10.41
C SER A 23 5.00 2.54 10.84
N GLN A 24 5.49 1.50 10.19
CA GLN A 24 6.78 0.88 10.52
C GLN A 24 7.96 1.84 10.33
N LEU A 25 7.98 2.58 9.23
CA LEU A 25 9.00 3.59 8.96
C LEU A 25 9.05 4.63 10.08
N GLY A 26 7.89 5.14 10.50
CA GLY A 26 7.79 6.09 11.61
C GLY A 26 8.35 5.53 12.92
N HIS A 27 8.05 4.27 13.25
CA HIS A 27 8.61 3.61 14.45
C HIS A 27 10.13 3.48 14.38
N TRP A 28 10.67 3.04 13.23
CA TRP A 28 12.12 2.89 13.06
C TRP A 28 12.86 4.23 13.09
N LEU A 29 12.31 5.26 12.45
CA LEU A 29 12.86 6.62 12.52
C LEU A 29 12.83 7.17 13.95
N ALA A 30 11.73 6.99 14.67
CA ALA A 30 11.64 7.40 16.08
C ALA A 30 12.66 6.66 16.96
N LYS A 31 12.84 5.34 16.76
CA LYS A 31 13.85 4.53 17.46
C LYS A 31 15.28 4.98 17.17
N MET A 32 15.54 5.53 15.98
CA MET A 32 16.82 6.15 15.61
C MET A 32 17.00 7.57 16.16
N GLY A 33 16.04 8.09 16.94
CA GLY A 33 16.11 9.42 17.56
C GLY A 33 15.58 10.56 16.68
N HIS A 34 14.89 10.25 15.59
CA HIS A 34 14.23 11.27 14.77
C HIS A 34 12.86 11.65 15.33
N ASN A 35 12.48 12.92 15.17
CA ASN A 35 11.15 13.39 15.53
C ASN A 35 10.24 13.20 14.31
N VAL A 36 9.19 12.40 14.48
CA VAL A 36 8.29 12.04 13.38
C VAL A 36 6.92 12.66 13.64
N THR A 37 6.38 13.34 12.62
CA THR A 37 5.00 13.83 12.59
C THR A 37 4.29 13.23 11.38
N VAL A 38 3.12 12.63 11.58
CA VAL A 38 2.30 12.02 10.51
C VAL A 38 1.00 12.80 10.34
N PHE A 39 0.71 13.25 9.12
CA PHE A 39 -0.55 13.88 8.74
C PHE A 39 -1.42 12.89 7.96
N THR A 40 -2.64 12.64 8.42
CA THR A 40 -3.58 11.68 7.82
C THR A 40 -5.02 12.17 7.86
N SER A 41 -5.91 11.61 7.03
CA SER A 41 -7.36 11.86 7.12
C SER A 41 -8.10 10.78 7.93
N LYS A 42 -7.52 9.59 8.13
CA LYS A 42 -8.16 8.45 8.80
C LYS A 42 -7.21 7.72 9.75
N GLY A 43 -7.73 7.22 10.88
CA GLY A 43 -7.03 6.30 11.79
C GLY A 43 -6.06 6.94 12.79
N GLY A 44 -6.07 8.27 12.94
CA GLY A 44 -4.95 9.02 13.53
C GLY A 44 -4.80 9.06 15.06
N ASN A 45 -5.72 8.49 15.86
CA ASN A 45 -5.65 8.67 17.33
C ASN A 45 -5.08 7.47 18.11
N SER A 46 -4.93 6.29 17.51
CA SER A 46 -4.37 5.11 18.17
C SER A 46 -2.99 4.70 17.63
N GLN A 47 -2.62 5.12 16.41
CA GLN A 47 -1.42 4.65 15.75
C GLN A 47 -0.22 5.55 16.02
N GLY A 48 0.86 4.94 16.53
CA GLY A 48 2.07 5.64 16.95
C GLY A 48 1.92 6.34 18.30
N LYS A 49 0.84 6.10 19.05
CA LYS A 49 0.59 6.73 20.35
C LYS A 49 1.76 6.47 21.30
N GLY A 50 2.48 7.53 21.67
CA GLY A 50 3.67 7.46 22.52
C GLY A 50 5.00 7.23 21.79
N VAL A 51 4.98 7.04 20.46
CA VAL A 51 6.19 6.85 19.64
C VAL A 51 6.43 8.03 18.69
N PHE A 52 5.39 8.54 18.05
CA PHE A 52 5.46 9.70 17.17
C PHE A 52 4.14 10.50 17.17
N GLU A 53 4.20 11.75 16.71
CA GLU A 53 3.04 12.64 16.68
C GLU A 53 2.17 12.35 15.45
N THR A 54 0.86 12.19 15.66
CA THR A 54 -0.09 11.98 14.57
C THR A 54 -1.14 13.09 14.57
N HIS A 55 -1.46 13.61 13.40
CA HIS A 55 -2.46 14.64 13.19
C HIS A 55 -3.50 14.15 12.17
N CYS A 56 -4.67 13.78 12.68
CA CYS A 56 -5.82 13.42 11.86
C CYS A 56 -6.57 14.69 11.43
N MET A 57 -6.69 14.93 10.13
CA MET A 57 -7.50 16.03 9.60
C MET A 57 -8.91 15.53 9.33
N GLU A 58 -9.89 16.23 9.86
CA GLU A 58 -11.29 16.02 9.49
C GLU A 58 -11.54 16.72 8.15
N SER A 59 -11.46 15.95 7.06
CA SER A 59 -11.71 16.46 5.72
C SER A 59 -13.17 16.90 5.56
N ILE A 60 -13.37 18.02 4.89
CA ILE A 60 -14.68 18.61 4.59
C ILE A 60 -15.11 18.15 3.20
N ASP A 61 -16.37 17.77 3.06
CA ASP A 61 -16.98 17.44 1.76
C ASP A 61 -17.49 18.72 1.09
N PHE A 62 -17.09 18.95 -0.15
CA PHE A 62 -17.54 20.05 -0.99
C PHE A 62 -17.72 19.57 -2.44
N SER A 63 -18.02 18.28 -2.60
CA SER A 63 -18.16 17.64 -3.91
C SER A 63 -19.28 18.21 -4.78
N ASP A 64 -20.27 18.88 -4.19
CA ASP A 64 -21.37 19.55 -4.93
C ASP A 64 -20.90 20.75 -5.75
N ILE A 65 -19.87 21.48 -5.29
CA ILE A 65 -19.33 22.66 -6.00
C ILE A 65 -18.08 22.33 -6.82
N LEU A 66 -17.43 21.21 -6.52
CA LEU A 66 -16.17 20.81 -7.14
C LEU A 66 -16.24 20.68 -8.69
N PRO A 67 -17.35 20.23 -9.32
CA PRO A 67 -17.47 20.17 -10.78
C PRO A 67 -17.19 21.49 -11.50
N LEU A 68 -17.40 22.64 -10.82
CA LEU A 68 -17.13 23.96 -11.39
C LEU A 68 -15.62 24.24 -11.59
N PHE A 69 -14.75 23.46 -10.94
CA PHE A 69 -13.31 23.74 -10.86
C PHE A 69 -12.42 22.61 -11.39
N VAL A 70 -13.00 21.46 -11.78
CA VAL A 70 -12.23 20.26 -12.18
C VAL A 70 -12.47 19.86 -13.63
N CYS A 71 -11.54 19.11 -14.20
CA CYS A 71 -11.62 18.59 -15.55
C CYS A 71 -12.81 17.64 -15.73
N SER A 72 -13.24 17.45 -16.99
CA SER A 72 -14.36 16.57 -17.33
C SER A 72 -14.18 15.12 -16.89
N GLU A 73 -12.93 14.63 -16.84
CA GLU A 73 -12.64 13.29 -16.31
C GLU A 73 -13.08 13.16 -14.85
N LEU A 74 -12.67 14.09 -13.98
CA LEU A 74 -13.06 14.12 -12.56
C LEU A 74 -14.56 14.34 -12.38
N GLN A 75 -15.19 15.18 -13.21
CA GLN A 75 -16.65 15.38 -13.18
C GLN A 75 -17.40 14.07 -13.39
N ASN A 76 -16.85 13.17 -14.20
CA ASN A 76 -17.45 11.88 -14.54
C ASN A 76 -17.10 10.75 -13.55
N TRP A 77 -16.40 11.02 -12.45
CA TRP A 77 -16.05 10.00 -11.46
C TRP A 77 -17.22 9.54 -10.58
N GLY A 78 -18.39 10.17 -10.69
CA GLY A 78 -19.55 9.84 -9.86
C GLY A 78 -19.22 9.90 -8.36
N ASN A 79 -19.43 8.80 -7.64
CA ASN A 79 -19.07 8.70 -6.21
C ASN A 79 -17.57 8.92 -5.94
N GLY A 80 -16.70 8.73 -6.93
CA GLY A 80 -15.26 9.02 -6.82
C GLY A 80 -14.95 10.52 -6.70
N LEU A 81 -15.82 11.41 -7.17
CA LEU A 81 -15.63 12.86 -7.03
C LEU A 81 -15.64 13.27 -5.55
N ARG A 82 -16.55 12.67 -4.76
CA ARG A 82 -16.60 12.86 -3.31
C ARG A 82 -15.29 12.46 -2.64
N PHE A 83 -14.74 11.31 -3.03
CA PHE A 83 -13.44 10.85 -2.55
C PHE A 83 -12.32 11.85 -2.89
N PHE A 84 -12.29 12.37 -4.12
CA PHE A 84 -11.32 13.38 -4.53
C PHE A 84 -11.46 14.70 -3.75
N ALA A 85 -12.71 15.16 -3.49
CA ALA A 85 -12.98 16.34 -2.67
C ALA A 85 -12.38 16.20 -1.26
N HIS A 86 -12.58 15.04 -0.65
CA HIS A 86 -12.02 14.72 0.65
C HIS A 86 -10.48 14.72 0.66
N ILE A 87 -9.83 14.15 -0.37
CA ILE A 87 -8.37 14.23 -0.55
C ILE A 87 -7.93 15.68 -0.63
N LEU A 88 -8.56 16.50 -1.47
CA LEU A 88 -8.21 17.91 -1.62
C LEU A 88 -8.36 18.67 -0.30
N SER A 89 -9.46 18.48 0.43
CA SER A 89 -9.68 19.08 1.75
C SER A 89 -8.58 18.72 2.75
N TYR A 90 -8.29 17.42 2.90
CA TYR A 90 -7.24 16.93 3.80
C TYR A 90 -5.89 17.58 3.48
N ASN A 91 -5.51 17.61 2.21
CA ASN A 91 -4.18 18.09 1.82
C ASN A 91 -3.99 19.57 2.18
N ILE A 92 -5.03 20.40 1.98
CA ILE A 92 -5.01 21.83 2.31
C ILE A 92 -4.93 22.03 3.83
N LEU A 93 -5.76 21.30 4.60
CA LEU A 93 -5.78 21.38 6.07
C LEU A 93 -4.44 20.92 6.67
N ALA A 94 -3.93 19.79 6.21
CA ALA A 94 -2.66 19.23 6.65
C ALA A 94 -1.48 20.15 6.31
N ALA A 95 -1.44 20.70 5.09
CA ALA A 95 -0.42 21.66 4.68
C ALA A 95 -0.46 22.94 5.52
N SER A 96 -1.63 23.54 5.71
CA SER A 96 -1.81 24.73 6.55
C SER A 96 -1.31 24.50 7.98
N LYS A 97 -1.60 23.32 8.55
CA LYS A 97 -1.12 22.94 9.87
C LYS A 97 0.41 22.81 9.90
N LEU A 98 1.01 22.14 8.91
CA LEU A 98 2.47 22.00 8.85
C LEU A 98 3.16 23.36 8.70
N VAL A 99 2.66 24.28 7.87
CA VAL A 99 3.23 25.64 7.74
C VAL A 99 3.30 26.34 9.09
N LYS A 100 2.23 26.27 9.89
CA LYS A 100 2.21 26.85 11.25
C LYS A 100 3.24 26.19 12.15
N MET A 101 3.28 24.86 12.18
CA MET A 101 4.23 24.10 13.00
C MET A 101 5.68 24.33 12.57
N ASN A 102 5.93 24.51 11.28
CA ASN A 102 7.27 24.69 10.74
C ASN A 102 7.92 25.99 11.21
N ARG A 103 7.14 27.06 11.42
CA ARG A 103 7.64 28.34 11.93
C ARG A 103 8.33 28.23 13.29
N GLU A 104 7.91 27.26 14.10
CA GLU A 104 8.47 27.02 15.43
C GLU A 104 9.44 25.84 15.44
N ARG A 105 9.14 24.80 14.65
CA ARG A 105 9.83 23.52 14.75
C ARG A 105 10.91 23.33 13.69
N ASN A 106 10.86 23.97 12.52
CA ASN A 106 11.76 23.76 11.39
C ASN A 106 11.92 22.26 11.01
N TYR A 107 11.05 21.77 10.14
CA TYR A 107 11.11 20.41 9.62
C TYR A 107 12.27 20.25 8.63
N ASP A 108 13.01 19.15 8.77
CA ASP A 108 14.18 18.87 7.93
C ASP A 108 13.77 18.17 6.63
N VAL A 109 12.66 17.43 6.61
CA VAL A 109 12.18 16.67 5.44
C VAL A 109 10.65 16.60 5.43
N VAL A 110 10.06 16.82 4.25
CA VAL A 110 8.65 16.50 3.97
C VAL A 110 8.61 15.24 3.09
N HIS A 111 7.91 14.20 3.56
CA HIS A 111 7.87 12.90 2.91
C HIS A 111 6.43 12.52 2.54
N LEU A 112 6.19 12.49 1.24
CA LEU A 112 4.90 12.22 0.60
C LEU A 112 4.78 10.74 0.23
N HIS A 113 3.60 10.16 0.45
CA HIS A 113 3.30 8.76 0.10
C HIS A 113 2.17 8.69 -0.93
N ASP A 114 2.50 8.25 -2.14
CA ASP A 114 1.62 8.11 -3.30
C ASP A 114 0.83 9.38 -3.69
N TRP A 115 0.10 9.32 -4.81
CA TRP A 115 -0.63 10.45 -5.38
C TRP A 115 -1.58 11.20 -4.41
N PRO A 116 -2.24 10.56 -3.40
CA PRO A 116 -3.16 11.29 -2.52
C PRO A 116 -2.47 12.34 -1.65
N SER A 117 -1.14 12.30 -1.52
CA SER A 117 -0.37 13.27 -0.73
C SER A 117 0.26 14.39 -1.57
N VAL A 118 0.19 14.31 -2.90
CA VAL A 118 0.87 15.25 -3.81
C VAL A 118 0.33 16.67 -3.66
N LEU A 119 -0.97 16.82 -3.39
CA LEU A 119 -1.60 18.14 -3.24
C LEU A 119 -1.05 18.88 -2.01
N SER A 120 -0.68 18.19 -0.93
CA SER A 120 0.00 18.81 0.20
C SER A 120 1.35 19.36 -0.21
N ALA A 121 2.11 18.65 -1.06
CA ALA A 121 3.36 19.19 -1.58
C ALA A 121 3.17 20.40 -2.48
N ALA A 122 2.13 20.41 -3.32
CA ALA A 122 1.81 21.59 -4.12
C ALA A 122 1.54 22.83 -3.25
N CYS A 123 0.87 22.66 -2.09
CA CYS A 123 0.65 23.73 -1.13
C CYS A 123 1.94 24.13 -0.38
N LEU A 124 2.84 23.18 -0.10
CA LEU A 124 3.99 23.40 0.78
C LEU A 124 5.26 23.84 0.07
N LYS A 125 5.47 23.50 -1.21
CA LYS A 125 6.74 23.74 -1.93
C LYS A 125 7.14 25.21 -2.00
N LYS A 126 6.17 26.12 -1.90
CA LYS A 126 6.40 27.58 -1.88
C LYS A 126 6.48 28.18 -0.48
N GLU A 127 6.09 27.41 0.54
CA GLU A 127 5.97 27.87 1.92
C GLU A 127 7.09 27.32 2.82
N LEU A 128 7.75 26.23 2.38
CA LEU A 128 8.81 25.54 3.11
C LEU A 128 10.08 25.44 2.25
N ASP A 129 11.23 25.71 2.88
CA ASP A 129 12.55 25.43 2.29
C ASP A 129 12.99 23.97 2.47
N SER A 130 12.22 23.17 3.20
CA SER A 130 12.53 21.76 3.47
C SER A 130 12.54 20.94 2.18
N PRO A 131 13.49 20.01 2.00
CA PRO A 131 13.47 19.07 0.87
C PRO A 131 12.26 18.13 0.92
N PHE A 132 11.76 17.80 -0.27
CA PHE A 132 10.62 16.92 -0.51
C PHE A 132 11.09 15.56 -1.01
N VAL A 133 10.67 14.51 -0.30
CA VAL A 133 10.82 13.12 -0.73
C VAL A 133 9.45 12.61 -1.16
N PHE A 134 9.34 12.12 -2.40
CA PHE A 134 8.12 11.49 -2.88
C PHE A 134 8.34 9.99 -3.01
N GLN A 135 7.71 9.21 -2.13
CA GLN A 135 7.75 7.76 -2.18
C GLN A 135 6.50 7.22 -2.89
N ILE A 136 6.75 6.45 -3.93
CA ILE A 136 5.71 5.89 -4.77
C ILE A 136 5.75 4.37 -4.59
N HIS A 137 4.59 3.78 -4.30
CA HIS A 137 4.41 2.33 -4.15
C HIS A 137 3.82 1.68 -5.40
N SER A 138 3.10 2.45 -6.20
CA SER A 138 2.62 2.06 -7.54
C SER A 138 2.18 3.30 -8.30
N THR A 139 2.29 3.27 -9.63
CA THR A 139 1.75 4.29 -10.53
C THR A 139 0.34 3.93 -10.97
N GLU A 140 -0.44 4.93 -11.39
CA GLU A 140 -1.73 4.71 -12.01
C GLU A 140 -1.59 3.94 -13.32
N LYS A 141 -0.59 4.32 -14.12
CA LYS A 141 -0.28 3.65 -15.39
C LYS A 141 0.03 2.16 -15.18
N GLY A 142 0.83 1.83 -14.17
CA GLY A 142 1.16 0.44 -13.83
C GLY A 142 -0.02 -0.33 -13.24
N ARG A 143 -0.84 0.29 -12.37
CA ARG A 143 -2.04 -0.35 -11.79
C ARG A 143 -3.11 -0.66 -12.84
N SER A 144 -3.29 0.25 -13.79
CA SER A 144 -4.38 0.21 -14.77
C SER A 144 -3.96 -0.33 -16.14
N HIS A 145 -2.69 -0.70 -16.32
CA HIS A 145 -2.11 -1.05 -17.62
C HIS A 145 -2.28 0.07 -18.66
N GLY A 146 -2.20 1.33 -18.22
CA GLY A 146 -2.33 2.53 -19.07
C GLY A 146 -3.75 2.90 -19.47
N LEU A 147 -4.77 2.26 -18.89
CA LEU A 147 -6.19 2.55 -19.14
C LEU A 147 -6.86 3.30 -17.97
N GLY A 148 -6.05 3.77 -17.02
CA GLY A 148 -6.51 4.39 -15.78
C GLY A 148 -6.73 5.89 -15.92
N SER A 149 -6.70 6.57 -14.78
CA SER A 149 -6.99 8.00 -14.75
C SER A 149 -5.82 8.86 -15.22
N LYS A 150 -6.07 9.68 -16.24
CA LYS A 150 -5.10 10.69 -16.72
C LYS A 150 -4.86 11.78 -15.68
N THR A 151 -5.88 12.12 -14.90
CA THR A 151 -5.77 13.07 -13.80
C THR A 151 -4.85 12.54 -12.69
N ILE A 152 -4.98 11.27 -12.30
CA ILE A 152 -4.08 10.66 -11.31
C ILE A 152 -2.66 10.57 -11.86
N GLU A 153 -2.49 10.15 -13.11
CA GLU A 153 -1.17 10.15 -13.77
C GLU A 153 -0.53 11.55 -13.72
N ALA A 154 -1.27 12.59 -14.09
CA ALA A 154 -0.78 13.98 -14.05
C ALA A 154 -0.39 14.43 -12.64
N LEU A 155 -1.13 14.02 -11.60
CA LEU A 155 -0.78 14.28 -10.22
C LEU A 155 0.50 13.52 -9.82
N GLU A 156 0.64 12.24 -10.17
CA GLU A 156 1.86 11.48 -9.92
C GLU A 156 3.07 12.14 -10.59
N TYR A 157 2.96 12.54 -11.87
CA TYR A 157 4.01 13.31 -12.56
C TYR A 157 4.34 14.61 -11.85
N LYS A 158 3.33 15.37 -11.41
CA LYS A 158 3.58 16.62 -10.71
C LYS A 158 4.28 16.40 -9.37
N GLY A 159 3.92 15.34 -8.64
CA GLY A 159 4.62 14.93 -7.42
C GLY A 159 6.09 14.62 -7.68
N MET A 160 6.40 13.88 -8.75
CA MET A 160 7.78 13.55 -9.14
C MET A 160 8.59 14.77 -9.56
N ASP A 161 7.96 15.72 -10.25
CA ASP A 161 8.56 17.00 -10.65
C ASP A 161 8.95 17.86 -9.43
N MET A 162 8.02 18.02 -8.47
CA MET A 162 8.22 18.84 -7.26
C MET A 162 9.19 18.24 -6.25
N ALA A 163 9.35 16.91 -6.26
CA ALA A 163 10.22 16.21 -5.32
C ALA A 163 11.70 16.46 -5.63
N ASP A 164 12.49 16.60 -4.57
CA ASP A 164 13.94 16.66 -4.63
C ASP A 164 14.52 15.24 -4.80
N ILE A 165 13.89 14.25 -4.14
CA ILE A 165 14.17 12.83 -4.31
C ILE A 165 12.86 12.06 -4.52
N VAL A 166 12.86 11.11 -5.44
CA VAL A 166 11.77 10.16 -5.66
C VAL A 166 12.23 8.78 -5.23
N VAL A 167 11.51 8.17 -4.30
CA VAL A 167 11.79 6.83 -3.78
C VAL A 167 10.86 5.81 -4.43
N THR A 168 11.43 4.76 -4.99
CA THR A 168 10.68 3.60 -5.50
C THR A 168 10.98 2.34 -4.70
N VAL A 169 10.02 1.43 -4.68
CA VAL A 169 10.13 0.18 -3.91
C VAL A 169 10.84 -0.96 -4.65
N SER A 170 11.25 -0.75 -5.90
CA SER A 170 11.96 -1.73 -6.71
C SER A 170 12.69 -1.11 -7.91
N ASN A 171 13.67 -1.85 -8.45
CA ASN A 171 14.33 -1.50 -9.72
C ASN A 171 13.36 -1.54 -10.91
N ALA A 172 12.38 -2.45 -10.92
CA ALA A 172 11.37 -2.51 -11.96
C ALA A 172 10.55 -1.21 -12.02
N MET A 173 10.16 -0.70 -10.84
CA MET A 173 9.45 0.56 -10.74
C MET A 173 10.34 1.76 -11.06
N ARG A 174 11.64 1.73 -10.70
CA ARG A 174 12.60 2.74 -11.16
C ARG A 174 12.65 2.78 -12.69
N ALA A 175 12.77 1.62 -13.35
CA ALA A 175 12.80 1.53 -14.80
C ALA A 175 11.52 2.03 -15.44
N GLU A 176 10.36 1.71 -14.85
CA GLU A 176 9.07 2.28 -15.26
C GLU A 176 9.13 3.82 -15.20
N LEU A 177 9.48 4.42 -14.05
CA LEU A 177 9.53 5.87 -13.92
C LEU A 177 10.54 6.53 -14.88
N GLN A 178 11.68 5.89 -15.15
CA GLN A 178 12.62 6.36 -16.17
C GLN A 178 12.02 6.33 -17.57
N SER A 179 11.26 5.28 -17.92
CA SER A 179 10.54 5.21 -19.19
C SER A 179 9.45 6.28 -19.33
N LEU A 180 8.97 6.80 -18.20
CA LEU A 180 8.04 7.92 -18.11
C LEU A 180 8.74 9.29 -18.11
N GLY A 181 10.07 9.34 -18.25
CA GLY A 181 10.84 10.57 -18.37
C GLY A 181 11.27 11.20 -17.04
N VAL A 182 11.14 10.50 -15.91
CA VAL A 182 11.62 11.00 -14.62
C VAL A 182 13.14 11.01 -14.60
N ASN A 183 13.74 12.13 -14.18
CA ASN A 183 15.19 12.25 -14.07
C ASN A 183 15.77 11.17 -13.14
N GLY A 184 16.63 10.32 -13.69
CA GLY A 184 17.29 9.22 -12.97
C GLY A 184 18.12 9.66 -11.76
N ASP A 185 18.62 10.89 -11.73
CA ASP A 185 19.41 11.43 -10.63
C ASP A 185 18.58 11.68 -9.37
N LYS A 186 17.26 11.91 -9.52
CA LYS A 186 16.31 12.02 -8.41
C LYS A 186 15.86 10.66 -7.88
N LEU A 187 16.01 9.59 -8.66
CA LEU A 187 15.48 8.27 -8.30
C LEU A 187 16.37 7.55 -7.29
N ARG A 188 15.76 7.05 -6.21
CA ARG A 188 16.38 6.16 -5.24
C ARG A 188 15.52 4.91 -5.07
N VAL A 189 16.14 3.74 -5.16
CA VAL A 189 15.44 2.47 -4.91
C VAL A 189 15.65 2.10 -3.46
N ILE A 190 14.57 2.06 -2.70
CA ILE A 190 14.56 1.62 -1.30
C ILE A 190 13.49 0.53 -1.19
N TYR A 191 13.95 -0.72 -1.10
CA TYR A 191 13.06 -1.86 -0.94
C TYR A 191 12.29 -1.77 0.38
N ASN A 192 11.02 -2.18 0.35
CA ASN A 192 10.25 -2.33 1.58
C ASN A 192 10.90 -3.39 2.46
N GLY A 193 11.12 -3.05 3.74
CA GLY A 193 11.59 -3.99 4.74
C GLY A 193 10.46 -4.83 5.33
N VAL A 194 10.85 -5.89 6.00
CA VAL A 194 9.99 -6.69 6.88
C VAL A 194 10.69 -6.82 8.24
N ASP A 195 9.92 -6.94 9.32
CA ASP A 195 10.50 -7.22 10.64
C ASP A 195 11.10 -8.63 10.65
N ALA A 196 12.40 -8.71 10.40
CA ALA A 196 13.14 -9.96 10.37
C ALA A 196 13.23 -10.62 11.75
N GLY A 197 12.84 -9.97 12.85
CA GLY A 197 12.67 -10.62 14.14
C GLY A 197 11.33 -11.34 14.21
N LYS A 198 10.28 -10.79 13.58
CA LYS A 198 8.92 -11.36 13.56
C LYS A 198 8.75 -12.47 12.52
N PHE A 199 9.21 -12.24 11.29
CA PHE A 199 9.06 -13.18 10.18
C PHE A 199 10.29 -14.09 10.12
N ARG A 200 10.32 -15.09 11.00
CA ARG A 200 11.38 -16.10 11.10
C ARG A 200 10.79 -17.50 11.19
N PRO A 201 11.21 -18.44 10.32
CA PRO A 201 10.76 -19.83 10.40
C PRO A 201 10.96 -20.44 11.79
N GLU A 202 12.05 -20.12 12.47
CA GLU A 202 12.40 -20.67 13.79
C GLU A 202 11.46 -20.22 14.92
N ARG A 203 10.66 -19.17 14.68
CA ARG A 203 9.68 -18.68 15.66
C ARG A 203 8.32 -19.34 15.52
N VAL A 204 8.09 -20.10 14.45
CA VAL A 204 6.86 -20.85 14.28
C VAL A 204 6.99 -22.17 15.02
N SER A 205 6.10 -22.42 15.98
CA SER A 205 6.10 -23.66 16.75
C SER A 205 5.88 -24.87 15.82
N PRO A 206 6.73 -25.91 15.87
CA PRO A 206 6.53 -27.13 15.10
C PRO A 206 5.16 -27.78 15.33
N ASP A 207 4.62 -27.68 16.55
CA ASP A 207 3.28 -28.22 16.87
C ASP A 207 2.17 -27.44 16.17
N LEU A 208 2.34 -26.13 15.98
CA LEU A 208 1.37 -25.30 15.23
C LEU A 208 1.44 -25.62 13.74
N VAL A 209 2.64 -25.77 13.19
CA VAL A 209 2.83 -26.21 11.79
C VAL A 209 2.18 -27.58 11.57
N LYS A 210 2.41 -28.54 12.47
CA LYS A 210 1.83 -29.89 12.38
C LYS A 210 0.31 -29.84 12.41
N LYS A 211 -0.28 -29.11 13.36
CA LYS A 211 -1.75 -28.92 13.43
C LYS A 211 -2.31 -28.28 12.17
N LEU A 212 -1.60 -27.32 11.57
CA LEU A 212 -2.04 -26.65 10.37
C LEU A 212 -1.97 -27.59 9.15
N LYS A 213 -0.92 -28.41 9.05
CA LYS A 213 -0.82 -29.47 8.03
C LYS A 213 -1.95 -30.49 8.18
N GLU A 214 -2.26 -30.94 9.39
CA GLU A 214 -3.40 -31.82 9.66
C GLU A 214 -4.74 -31.15 9.30
N HIS A 215 -4.92 -29.87 9.62
CA HIS A 215 -6.15 -29.12 9.30
C HIS A 215 -6.42 -29.03 7.80
N TYR A 216 -5.36 -28.85 7.00
CA TYR A 216 -5.44 -28.77 5.54
C TYR A 216 -5.19 -30.11 4.84
N ASP A 217 -5.01 -31.19 5.60
CA ASP A 217 -4.70 -32.53 5.09
C ASP A 217 -3.48 -32.52 4.13
N ILE A 218 -2.41 -31.86 4.55
CA ILE A 218 -1.17 -31.71 3.77
C ILE A 218 -0.25 -32.89 4.06
N SER A 219 -0.01 -33.73 3.04
CA SER A 219 1.03 -34.77 3.06
C SER A 219 2.27 -34.42 2.23
N GLY A 220 2.12 -33.59 1.18
CA GLY A 220 3.19 -33.21 0.25
C GLY A 220 3.57 -31.74 0.28
N GLU A 221 4.00 -31.23 -0.87
CA GLU A 221 4.42 -29.85 -1.09
C GLU A 221 3.26 -28.87 -0.89
N THR A 222 3.55 -27.69 -0.33
CA THR A 222 2.55 -26.65 -0.13
C THR A 222 2.90 -25.39 -0.90
N ILE A 223 1.92 -24.86 -1.62
CA ILE A 223 1.96 -23.57 -2.28
C ILE A 223 1.01 -22.64 -1.50
N LEU A 224 1.52 -21.52 -1.01
CA LEU A 224 0.72 -20.54 -0.29
C LEU A 224 0.56 -19.26 -1.09
N PHE A 225 -0.69 -18.82 -1.26
CA PHE A 225 -1.03 -17.46 -1.66
C PHE A 225 -1.72 -16.75 -0.49
N THR A 226 -1.26 -15.53 -0.17
CA THR A 226 -1.94 -14.65 0.79
C THR A 226 -2.06 -13.23 0.24
N GLY A 227 -3.28 -12.70 0.20
CA GLY A 227 -3.55 -11.33 -0.23
C GLY A 227 -4.90 -11.17 -0.92
N ARG A 228 -5.19 -9.94 -1.33
CA ARG A 228 -6.45 -9.61 -2.02
C ARG A 228 -6.59 -10.39 -3.33
N LEU A 229 -7.76 -10.98 -3.58
CA LEU A 229 -8.10 -11.73 -4.79
C LEU A 229 -8.49 -10.76 -5.90
N ALA A 230 -7.49 -10.03 -6.42
CA ALA A 230 -7.65 -9.02 -7.44
C ALA A 230 -6.96 -9.42 -8.76
N GLN A 231 -7.41 -8.85 -9.88
CA GLN A 231 -6.83 -9.15 -11.21
C GLN A 231 -5.31 -8.96 -11.25
N VAL A 232 -4.84 -7.83 -10.70
CA VAL A 232 -3.41 -7.50 -10.62
C VAL A 232 -2.56 -8.47 -9.77
N LYS A 233 -3.20 -9.39 -9.04
CA LYS A 233 -2.52 -10.43 -8.25
C LYS A 233 -2.40 -11.75 -8.99
N GLY A 234 -3.13 -11.95 -10.09
CA GLY A 234 -2.98 -13.12 -10.95
C GLY A 234 -3.29 -14.46 -10.27
N VAL A 235 -4.08 -14.49 -9.19
CA VAL A 235 -4.34 -15.72 -8.41
C VAL A 235 -5.01 -16.80 -9.25
N HIS A 236 -5.85 -16.41 -10.20
CA HIS A 236 -6.46 -17.33 -11.17
C HIS A 236 -5.41 -18.13 -11.96
N ASN A 237 -4.26 -17.53 -12.30
CA ASN A 237 -3.18 -18.21 -13.00
C ASN A 237 -2.55 -19.31 -12.12
N LEU A 238 -2.47 -19.08 -10.82
CA LEU A 238 -1.94 -20.06 -9.87
C LEU A 238 -2.85 -21.30 -9.82
N VAL A 239 -4.17 -21.10 -9.78
CA VAL A 239 -5.14 -22.21 -9.81
C VAL A 239 -5.10 -22.94 -11.15
N MET A 240 -5.08 -22.21 -12.27
CA MET A 240 -5.01 -22.82 -13.61
C MET A 240 -3.70 -23.59 -13.86
N ALA A 241 -2.63 -23.30 -13.13
CA ALA A 241 -1.36 -24.00 -13.22
C ALA A 241 -1.34 -25.34 -12.44
N MET A 242 -2.24 -25.52 -11.46
CA MET A 242 -2.24 -26.71 -10.60
C MET A 242 -2.34 -28.05 -11.34
N PRO A 243 -3.12 -28.21 -12.42
CA PRO A 243 -3.14 -29.47 -13.17
C PRO A 243 -1.76 -29.89 -13.70
N GLU A 244 -0.90 -28.94 -14.08
CA GLU A 244 0.48 -29.26 -14.50
C GLU A 244 1.37 -29.58 -13.30
N VAL A 245 1.24 -28.84 -12.20
CA VAL A 245 1.99 -29.10 -10.96
C VAL A 245 1.70 -30.51 -10.43
N LEU A 246 0.43 -30.92 -10.42
CA LEU A 246 0.00 -32.23 -9.89
C LEU A 246 0.49 -33.42 -10.72
N LYS A 247 0.92 -33.22 -11.98
CA LYS A 247 1.56 -34.28 -12.77
C LYS A 247 2.93 -34.66 -12.20
N GLU A 248 3.65 -33.70 -11.64
CA GLU A 248 4.99 -33.90 -11.08
C GLU A 248 4.96 -34.06 -9.55
N PHE A 249 4.05 -33.36 -8.88
CA PHE A 249 3.85 -33.39 -7.42
C PHE A 249 2.40 -33.75 -7.08
N PRO A 250 2.01 -35.04 -7.13
CA PRO A 250 0.62 -35.46 -6.97
C PRO A 250 -0.01 -35.13 -5.61
N GLU A 251 0.82 -34.94 -4.57
CA GLU A 251 0.38 -34.60 -3.21
C GLU A 251 0.43 -33.08 -2.92
N ALA A 252 0.76 -32.25 -3.92
CA ALA A 252 0.88 -30.82 -3.72
C ALA A 252 -0.49 -30.18 -3.42
N LYS A 253 -0.52 -29.29 -2.42
CA LYS A 253 -1.69 -28.46 -2.10
C LYS A 253 -1.42 -26.98 -2.29
N LEU A 254 -2.38 -26.29 -2.90
CA LEU A 254 -2.43 -24.84 -3.00
C LEU A 254 -3.41 -24.27 -1.98
N ILE A 255 -2.92 -23.43 -1.08
CA ILE A 255 -3.73 -22.73 -0.09
C ILE A 255 -3.81 -21.25 -0.48
N ILE A 256 -5.03 -20.74 -0.60
CA ILE A 256 -5.31 -19.36 -0.97
C ILE A 256 -6.03 -18.69 0.20
N LEU A 257 -5.36 -17.72 0.84
CA LEU A 257 -5.91 -16.92 1.93
C LEU A 257 -6.17 -15.48 1.44
N GLY A 258 -7.43 -15.11 1.30
CA GLY A 258 -7.81 -13.74 1.02
C GLY A 258 -9.20 -13.59 0.42
N THR A 259 -9.59 -12.34 0.19
CA THR A 259 -10.87 -11.97 -0.40
C THR A 259 -10.68 -10.95 -1.51
N GLY A 260 -11.60 -10.86 -2.45
CA GLY A 260 -11.55 -9.86 -3.51
C GLY A 260 -12.58 -10.07 -4.61
N GLU A 261 -12.47 -9.28 -5.68
CA GLU A 261 -13.41 -9.34 -6.79
C GLU A 261 -13.36 -10.67 -7.57
N LEU A 262 -12.31 -11.47 -7.40
CA LEU A 262 -12.14 -12.75 -8.09
C LEU A 262 -12.66 -13.98 -7.33
N ASP A 263 -13.26 -13.82 -6.14
CA ASP A 263 -13.69 -14.95 -5.30
C ASP A 263 -14.58 -15.95 -6.07
N ALA A 264 -15.59 -15.45 -6.80
CA ALA A 264 -16.50 -16.29 -7.58
C ALA A 264 -15.80 -16.94 -8.77
N GLN A 265 -14.91 -16.21 -9.44
CA GLN A 265 -14.17 -16.73 -10.59
C GLN A 265 -13.20 -17.84 -10.19
N ILE A 266 -12.48 -17.65 -9.08
CA ILE A 266 -11.52 -18.63 -8.57
C ILE A 266 -12.25 -19.92 -8.19
N ASN A 267 -13.37 -19.82 -7.46
CA ASN A 267 -14.19 -20.99 -7.14
C ASN A 267 -14.63 -21.73 -8.40
N PHE A 268 -15.15 -21.02 -9.40
CA PHE A 268 -15.56 -21.64 -10.66
C PHE A 268 -14.41 -22.41 -11.34
N ILE A 269 -13.19 -21.86 -11.38
CA ILE A 269 -12.02 -22.53 -11.97
C ILE A 269 -11.68 -23.81 -11.19
N ILE A 270 -11.69 -23.75 -9.85
CA ILE A 270 -11.42 -24.92 -8.99
C ILE A 270 -12.42 -26.05 -9.30
N GLU A 271 -13.72 -25.73 -9.38
CA GLU A 271 -14.76 -26.71 -9.67
C GLU A 271 -14.63 -27.29 -11.08
N HIS A 272 -14.43 -26.41 -12.07
CA HIS A 272 -14.36 -26.80 -13.47
C HIS A 272 -13.15 -27.70 -13.79
N LEU A 273 -12.02 -27.47 -13.10
CA LEU A 273 -10.81 -28.28 -13.25
C LEU A 273 -10.76 -29.48 -12.30
N GLY A 274 -11.77 -29.68 -11.44
CA GLY A 274 -11.79 -30.80 -10.50
C GLY A 274 -10.72 -30.73 -9.40
N LEU A 275 -10.32 -29.52 -8.99
CA LEU A 275 -9.18 -29.28 -8.09
C LEU A 275 -9.56 -29.16 -6.61
N LYS A 276 -10.75 -29.65 -6.21
CA LYS A 276 -11.27 -29.45 -4.83
C LYS A 276 -10.39 -30.07 -3.74
N ASP A 277 -9.69 -31.16 -4.06
CA ASP A 277 -8.84 -31.88 -3.10
C ASP A 277 -7.43 -31.27 -2.98
N SER A 278 -6.99 -30.53 -4.00
CA SER A 278 -5.65 -29.95 -4.11
C SER A 278 -5.60 -28.43 -3.97
N VAL A 279 -6.74 -27.73 -4.07
CA VAL A 279 -6.82 -26.27 -3.92
C VAL A 279 -7.80 -25.91 -2.81
N ILE A 280 -7.27 -25.28 -1.76
CA ILE A 280 -8.01 -24.81 -0.60
C ILE A 280 -8.16 -23.30 -0.69
N LEU A 281 -9.36 -22.83 -1.03
CA LEU A 281 -9.70 -21.41 -1.01
C LEU A 281 -10.34 -21.04 0.33
N LYS A 282 -9.68 -20.17 1.09
CA LYS A 282 -10.21 -19.52 2.29
C LYS A 282 -10.48 -18.06 1.97
N ASN A 283 -11.77 -17.73 1.83
CA ASN A 283 -12.26 -16.37 1.60
C ASN A 283 -12.18 -15.52 2.89
N GLU A 284 -11.03 -15.48 3.52
CA GLU A 284 -10.80 -14.75 4.76
C GLU A 284 -9.45 -14.04 4.76
N ILE A 285 -9.40 -12.91 5.47
CA ILE A 285 -8.15 -12.22 5.75
C ILE A 285 -7.72 -12.67 7.13
N VAL A 286 -6.78 -13.61 7.17
CA VAL A 286 -6.16 -14.06 8.42
C VAL A 286 -5.36 -12.93 9.08
N ASP A 287 -5.27 -12.96 10.40
CA ASP A 287 -4.44 -11.99 11.13
C ASP A 287 -2.94 -12.24 10.89
N GLU A 288 -2.09 -11.34 11.42
CA GLU A 288 -0.66 -11.45 11.17
C GLU A 288 0.01 -12.63 11.89
N GLU A 289 -0.50 -13.05 13.05
CA GLU A 289 0.07 -14.18 13.80
C GLU A 289 -0.24 -15.48 13.08
N GLU A 290 -1.50 -15.67 12.67
CA GLU A 290 -1.93 -16.81 11.89
C GLU A 290 -1.23 -16.87 10.53
N ARG A 291 -1.07 -15.73 9.85
CA ARG A 291 -0.32 -15.65 8.58
C ARG A 291 1.14 -16.10 8.74
N ILE A 292 1.78 -15.77 9.86
CA ILE A 292 3.16 -16.21 10.14
C ILE A 292 3.22 -17.73 10.31
N ILE A 293 2.21 -18.34 10.93
CA ILE A 293 2.14 -19.82 11.03
C ILE A 293 2.04 -20.44 9.63
N HIS A 294 1.23 -19.87 8.74
CA HIS A 294 1.13 -20.32 7.35
C HIS A 294 2.44 -20.17 6.57
N TYR A 295 3.35 -19.27 6.93
CA TYR A 295 4.69 -19.22 6.29
C TYR A 295 5.62 -20.36 6.74
N GLY A 296 5.26 -21.12 7.77
CA GLY A 296 6.06 -22.21 8.30
C GLY A 296 5.69 -23.60 7.78
N ILE A 297 4.63 -23.75 6.96
CA ILE A 297 4.20 -25.04 6.40
C ILE A 297 4.99 -25.44 5.17
#